data_AF-A0A3P1TBP3-F1
#
_entry.id   AF-A0A3P1TBP3-F1
#
_cell.length_a   1.000
_cell.length_b   1.000
_cell.length_c   1.000
_cell.angle_alpha   90.00
_cell.angle_beta   90.00
_cell.angle_gamma   90.00
#
_symmetry.space_group_name_H-M   'P 1'
#
loop_
_entity.id
_entity.type
_entity.pdbx_description
1 polymer ?
#
loop_
_entity_poly.entity_id
_entity_poly.type
_entity_poly.pdbx_seq_one_letter_code
_entity_poly.pdbx_strand_id
1 'polypeptide(L)'
;METEAEQAAQTHKALSGDIDALGALFTGESSILASKLNGLYNRILTEGMTSAEQQITNAAAGGRASVAAIQAGHYEMADQTAKDAHAVDEVRITDGKPA
;
A
#
# COMPACT_ATOMS: atom_id res chain seq x y z
N MET A 1 4.08 7.65 2.20
CA MET A 1 4.04 6.45 1.35
C MET A 1 3.96 6.78 -0.14
N GLU A 2 2.94 7.52 -0.63
CA GLU A 2 2.89 7.87 -2.07
C GLU A 2 4.09 8.72 -2.50
N THR A 3 4.47 9.74 -1.72
CA THR A 3 5.63 10.59 -2.02
C THR A 3 6.95 9.83 -2.03
N GLU A 4 7.12 8.84 -1.15
CA GLU A 4 8.36 8.04 -1.05
C GLU A 4 8.47 7.05 -2.21
N ALA A 5 7.36 6.44 -2.63
CA ALA A 5 7.31 5.57 -3.80
C ALA A 5 7.60 6.36 -5.08
N GLU A 6 7.03 7.56 -5.21
CA GLU A 6 7.26 8.45 -6.34
C GLU A 6 8.71 8.94 -6.41
N GLN A 7 9.30 9.24 -5.25
CA GLN A 7 10.71 9.61 -5.12
C GLN A 7 11.64 8.44 -5.47
N ALA A 8 11.31 7.21 -5.03
CA ALA A 8 12.05 6.00 -5.40
C ALA A 8 12.00 5.75 -6.93
N ALA A 9 10.83 5.89 -7.56
CA ALA A 9 10.68 5.74 -9.00
C ALA A 9 11.50 6.78 -9.79
N GLN A 10 11.54 8.03 -9.32
CA GLN A 10 12.38 9.08 -9.90
C GLN A 10 13.87 8.75 -9.76
N THR A 11 14.32 8.29 -8.58
CA THR A 11 15.69 7.85 -8.36
C THR A 11 16.06 6.67 -9.25
N HIS A 12 15.18 5.68 -9.42
CA HIS A 12 15.40 4.55 -10.33
C HIS A 12 15.58 5.02 -11.78
N LYS A 13 14.73 5.93 -12.23
CA LYS A 13 14.80 6.50 -13.57
C LYS A 13 16.10 7.27 -13.81
N ALA A 14 16.55 8.06 -12.83
CA ALA A 14 17.83 8.76 -12.89
C ALA A 14 18.99 7.76 -12.99
N LEU A 15 18.99 6.71 -12.15
CA LEU A 15 20.03 5.68 -12.16
C LEU A 15 20.06 4.86 -13.46
N SER A 16 18.90 4.62 -14.09
CA SER A 16 18.83 4.05 -15.45
C SER A 16 19.60 4.92 -16.44
N GLY A 17 19.36 6.23 -16.40
CA GLY A 17 20.01 7.18 -17.29
C GLY A 17 21.52 7.24 -17.07
N ASP A 18 21.97 7.19 -15.81
CA ASP A 18 23.40 7.14 -15.48
C ASP A 18 24.07 5.85 -16.00
N ILE A 19 23.36 4.72 -15.96
CA ILE A 19 23.85 3.44 -16.49
C ILE A 19 23.91 3.43 -18.01
N ASP A 20 22.92 4.01 -18.68
CA ASP A 20 22.96 4.21 -20.13
C ASP A 20 24.12 5.12 -20.53
N ALA A 21 24.34 6.22 -19.79
CA ALA A 21 25.45 7.14 -20.02
C ALA A 21 26.81 6.45 -19.80
N LEU A 22 26.94 5.64 -18.74
CA LEU A 22 28.13 4.85 -18.47
C LEU A 22 28.34 3.76 -19.55
N GLY A 23 27.27 3.13 -20.00
CA GLY A 23 27.27 2.16 -21.09
C GLY A 23 27.77 2.76 -22.40
N ALA A 24 27.39 3.99 -22.71
CA ALA A 24 27.82 4.71 -23.91
C ALA A 24 29.32 5.01 -23.95
N LEU A 25 29.99 5.04 -22.78
CA LEU A 25 31.45 5.21 -22.70
C LEU A 25 32.22 3.93 -23.07
N PHE A 26 31.59 2.75 -22.98
CA PHE A 26 32.20 1.49 -23.35
C PHE A 26 32.13 1.25 -24.86
N THR A 27 33.23 1.56 -25.54
CA THR A 27 33.39 1.39 -26.99
C THR A 27 34.49 0.36 -27.32
N GLY A 28 34.52 -0.12 -28.57
CA GLY A 28 35.52 -1.10 -29.01
C GLY A 28 35.44 -2.44 -28.26
N GLU A 29 36.58 -2.99 -27.83
CA GLU A 29 36.66 -4.24 -27.05
C GLU A 29 35.88 -4.16 -25.71
N SER A 30 35.74 -2.97 -25.14
CA SER A 30 35.04 -2.78 -23.87
C SER A 30 33.50 -2.82 -24.00
N SER A 31 32.95 -2.80 -25.22
CA SER A 31 31.49 -2.83 -25.46
C SER A 31 30.78 -4.03 -24.80
N ILE A 32 31.49 -5.14 -24.57
CA ILE A 32 30.96 -6.30 -23.85
C ILE A 32 30.62 -5.96 -22.39
N LEU A 33 31.30 -4.97 -21.79
CA LEU A 33 31.04 -4.48 -20.44
C LEU A 33 29.73 -3.67 -20.38
N ALA A 34 29.38 -2.91 -21.42
CA ALA A 34 28.07 -2.24 -21.49
C ALA A 34 26.92 -3.25 -21.47
N SER A 35 27.02 -4.32 -22.25
CA SER A 35 26.00 -5.38 -22.26
C SER A 35 25.88 -6.09 -20.90
N LYS A 36 27.01 -6.35 -20.22
CA LYS A 36 27.01 -6.92 -18.88
C LYS A 36 26.45 -5.97 -17.82
N LEU A 37 26.77 -4.69 -17.92
CA LEU A 37 26.27 -3.65 -17.01
C LEU A 37 24.75 -3.53 -17.13
N ASN A 38 24.23 -3.46 -18.36
CA ASN A 38 22.78 -3.43 -18.61
C ASN A 38 22.08 -4.71 -18.11
N GLY A 39 22.69 -5.88 -18.31
CA GLY A 39 22.17 -7.14 -17.79
C GLY A 39 22.10 -7.17 -16.26
N LEU A 40 23.12 -6.65 -15.57
CA LEU A 40 23.14 -6.52 -14.11
C LEU A 40 22.10 -5.52 -13.60
N TYR A 41 21.97 -4.38 -14.28
CA TYR A 41 20.97 -3.36 -13.95
C TYR A 41 19.55 -3.92 -14.01
N ASN A 42 19.19 -4.53 -15.15
CA ASN A 42 17.86 -5.09 -15.35
C ASN A 42 17.57 -6.22 -14.34
N ARG A 43 18.54 -7.11 -14.10
CA ARG A 43 18.34 -8.25 -13.20
C ARG A 43 18.26 -7.87 -11.73
N ILE A 44 19.12 -6.97 -11.26
CA ILE A 44 19.19 -6.68 -9.82
C ILE A 44 18.30 -5.50 -9.46
N LEU A 45 18.43 -4.41 -10.20
CA LEU A 45 17.81 -3.16 -9.80
C LEU A 45 16.35 -3.10 -10.23
N THR A 46 16.05 -3.45 -11.48
CA THR A 46 14.67 -3.39 -11.98
C THR A 46 13.77 -4.42 -11.29
N GLU A 47 14.17 -5.70 -11.23
CA GLU A 47 13.38 -6.73 -10.52
C GLU A 47 13.19 -6.38 -9.04
N GLY A 48 14.27 -5.92 -8.37
CA GLY A 48 14.23 -5.53 -6.97
C GLY A 48 13.29 -4.36 -6.72
N MET A 49 13.34 -3.33 -7.57
CA MET A 49 12.46 -2.17 -7.45
C MET A 49 11.00 -2.47 -7.77
N THR A 50 10.73 -3.25 -8.82
CA THR A 50 9.35 -3.69 -9.12
C THR A 50 8.74 -4.47 -7.95
N SER A 51 9.52 -5.37 -7.33
CA SER A 51 9.05 -6.11 -6.15
C SER A 51 8.80 -5.18 -4.95
N ALA A 52 9.67 -4.20 -4.72
CA ALA A 52 9.50 -3.21 -3.64
C ALA A 52 8.26 -2.32 -3.86
N GLU A 53 8.07 -1.81 -5.08
CA GLU A 53 6.88 -1.05 -5.47
C GLU A 53 5.60 -1.85 -5.23
N GLN A 54 5.56 -3.12 -5.68
CA GLN A 54 4.41 -3.99 -5.48
C GLN A 54 4.13 -4.24 -3.99
N GLN A 55 5.16 -4.44 -3.17
CA GLN A 55 5.00 -4.60 -1.72
C GLN A 55 4.43 -3.34 -1.06
N ILE A 56 4.90 -2.15 -1.44
CA ILE A 56 4.36 -0.88 -0.94
C ILE A 56 2.90 -0.72 -1.35
N THR A 57 2.56 -1.00 -2.61
CA THR A 57 1.17 -0.93 -3.10
C THR A 57 0.27 -1.90 -2.34
N ASN A 58 0.72 -3.14 -2.14
CA ASN A 58 -0.03 -4.15 -1.40
C ASN A 58 -0.22 -3.75 0.07
N ALA A 59 0.82 -3.22 0.72
CA ALA A 59 0.74 -2.72 2.09
C ALA A 59 -0.22 -1.53 2.22
N ALA A 60 -0.17 -0.58 1.28
CA ALA A 60 -1.08 0.56 1.26
C ALA A 60 -2.54 0.12 1.01
N ALA A 61 -2.76 -0.83 0.11
CA ALA A 61 -4.09 -1.40 -0.14
C ALA A 61 -4.63 -2.15 1.08
N GLY A 62 -3.80 -3.00 1.71
CA GLY A 62 -4.14 -3.71 2.94
C GLY A 62 -4.45 -2.76 4.09
N GLY A 63 -3.64 -1.71 4.27
CA GLY A 63 -3.88 -0.67 5.27
C GLY A 63 -5.22 0.05 5.06
N ARG A 64 -5.54 0.46 3.82
CA ARG A 64 -6.83 1.05 3.49
C ARG A 64 -8.00 0.10 3.76
N ALA A 65 -7.86 -1.18 3.40
CA ALA A 65 -8.88 -2.18 3.66
C ALA A 65 -9.11 -2.39 5.17
N SER A 66 -8.04 -2.46 5.97
CA SER A 66 -8.13 -2.57 7.43
C SER A 66 -8.83 -1.35 8.06
N VAL A 67 -8.50 -0.13 7.60
CA VAL A 67 -9.17 1.08 8.07
C VAL A 67 -10.66 1.07 7.73
N ALA A 68 -11.01 0.67 6.50
CA ALA A 68 -12.41 0.56 6.08
C ALA A 68 -13.19 -0.47 6.92
N ALA A 69 -12.57 -1.61 7.24
CA ALA A 69 -13.19 -2.63 8.09
C ALA A 69 -13.42 -2.12 9.52
N ILE A 70 -12.46 -1.38 10.10
CA ILE A 70 -12.63 -0.77 11.43
C ILE A 70 -13.77 0.25 11.41
N GLN A 71 -13.83 1.10 10.38
CA GLN A 71 -14.91 2.08 10.24
C GLN A 71 -16.28 1.40 10.12
N ALA A 72 -16.40 0.37 9.28
CA ALA A 72 -17.63 -0.41 9.15
C ALA A 72 -18.05 -1.01 10.51
N GLY A 73 -17.12 -1.62 11.24
CA GLY A 73 -17.41 -2.14 12.59
C GLY A 73 -17.82 -1.05 13.58
N HIS A 74 -17.21 0.14 13.52
CA HIS A 74 -17.63 1.27 14.34
C HIS A 74 -19.07 1.71 14.04
N TYR A 75 -19.47 1.73 12.76
CA TYR A 75 -20.85 2.04 12.39
C TYR A 75 -21.83 0.97 12.86
N GLU A 76 -21.50 -0.32 12.72
CA GLU A 76 -22.33 -1.43 13.21
C GLU A 76 -22.48 -1.39 14.74
N MET A 77 -21.39 -1.15 15.46
CA MET A 77 -21.43 -1.01 16.93
C MET A 77 -22.27 0.19 17.36
N ALA A 78 -22.18 1.31 16.65
CA ALA A 78 -22.99 2.50 16.93
C ALA A 78 -24.49 2.23 16.69
N ASP A 79 -24.83 1.56 15.59
CA ASP A 79 -26.22 1.19 15.27
C ASP A 79 -26.81 0.21 16.31
N GLN A 80 -26.04 -0.80 16.72
CA GLN A 80 -26.47 -1.73 17.76
C GLN A 80 -26.63 -1.04 19.12
N THR A 81 -25.69 -0.16 19.48
CA THR A 81 -25.79 0.62 20.73
C THR A 81 -27.05 1.49 20.75
N ALA A 82 -27.41 2.10 19.61
CA ALA A 82 -28.62 2.89 19.48
C ALA A 82 -29.89 2.04 19.67
N LYS A 83 -29.94 0.85 19.05
CA LYS A 83 -31.06 -0.09 19.22
C LYS A 83 -31.20 -0.58 20.66
N ASP A 84 -30.09 -0.93 21.31
CA ASP A 84 -30.09 -1.38 22.70
C ASP A 84 -30.55 -0.25 23.65
N ALA A 85 -30.10 0.99 23.41
CA ALA A 85 -30.56 2.15 24.17
C ALA A 85 -32.07 2.39 24.02
N HIS A 86 -32.60 2.30 22.80
CA HIS A 86 -34.04 2.42 22.55
C HIS A 86 -34.85 1.30 23.23
N ALA A 87 -34.34 0.06 23.24
CA ALA A 87 -35.00 -1.06 23.91
C ALA A 87 -35.10 -0.88 25.44
N VAL A 88 -34.12 -0.21 26.06
CA VAL A 88 -34.13 0.10 27.50
C VAL A 88 -35.07 1.27 27.84
N ASP A 89 -35.27 2.21 26.93
CA ASP A 89 -36.21 3.32 27.11
C ASP A 89 -37.69 2.85 27.03
N GLU A 90 -37.96 1.78 26.26
CA GLU A 90 -39.29 1.22 26.06
C GLU A 90 -39.69 0.15 27.10
N VAL A 91 -39.37 0.35 28.38
CA VAL A 91 -39.82 -0.56 29.45
C VAL A 91 -41.20 -0.15 29.95
N ARG A 92 -42.25 -0.80 29.41
CA ARG A 92 -43.63 -0.65 29.89
C ARG A 92 -43.83 -1.51 31.15
N ILE A 93 -43.71 -0.90 32.33
CA ILE A 93 -44.05 -1.55 33.60
C ILE A 93 -45.57 -1.73 33.65
N THR A 94 -46.06 -2.95 33.40
CA THR A 94 -47.41 -3.34 33.79
C THR A 94 -47.44 -3.48 35.31
N ASP A 95 -47.93 -2.45 35.98
CA ASP A 95 -48.22 -2.47 37.41
C ASP A 95 -49.23 -3.60 37.69
N GLY A 96 -48.74 -4.67 38.31
CA GLY A 96 -49.49 -5.87 38.64
C GLY A 96 -50.41 -5.64 39.83
N LYS A 97 -51.37 -4.73 39.72
CA LYS A 97 -52.40 -4.56 40.74
C LYS A 97 -53.50 -5.61 40.51
N PRO A 98 -53.63 -6.64 41.38
CA PRO A 98 -54.79 -7.51 41.33
C PRO A 98 -56.05 -6.69 41.70
N ALA A 99 -57.14 -6.99 41.01
CA ALA A 99 -58.46 -6.38 41.19
C ALA A 99 -59.06 -6.67 42.57
#